data_AF-A0A5E4IWQ3-F1
#
_entry.id   AF-A0A5E4IWQ3-F1
#
_cell.length_a   1.000
_cell.length_b   1.000
_cell.length_c   1.000
_cell.angle_alpha   90.00
_cell.angle_beta   90.00
_cell.angle_gamma   90.00
#
_symmetry.space_group_name_H-M   'P 1'
#
loop_
_entity.id
_entity.type
_entity.pdbx_description
1 polymer ?
#
loop_
_entity_poly.entity_id
_entity_poly.type
_entity_poly.pdbx_seq_one_letter_code
_entity_poly.pdbx_strand_id
1 'polypeptide(L)' 'MAGAIEESVVGQYYDLSKNQLPYGGATDIHGRIVWAVTKEEHEKMLARINRLFPE' A
#
# COMPACT_ATOMS: atom_id res chain seq x y z
N MET A 1 0.74 -9.44 21.74
CA MET A 1 0.27 -8.06 22.01
C MET A 1 -0.53 -7.62 20.80
N ALA A 2 -1.73 -7.10 21.03
CA ALA A 2 -2.77 -6.86 20.03
C ALA A 2 -2.26 -5.99 18.87
N GLY A 3 -2.42 -6.49 17.64
CA GLY A 3 -2.14 -5.74 16.43
C GLY A 3 -3.04 -4.51 16.40
N ALA A 4 -2.41 -3.35 16.33
CA ALA A 4 -3.10 -2.10 16.06
C ALA A 4 -3.89 -2.31 14.77
N ILE A 5 -5.19 -2.16 14.86
CA ILE A 5 -6.05 -1.92 13.70
C ILE A 5 -5.49 -0.68 13.01
N GLU A 6 -4.66 -0.88 11.97
CA GLU A 6 -4.34 0.19 11.03
C GLU A 6 -5.69 0.69 10.53
N GLU A 7 -6.07 1.92 10.93
CA GLU A 7 -7.24 2.57 10.37
C GLU A 7 -7.13 2.48 8.86
N SER A 8 -8.10 1.81 8.23
CA SER A 8 -8.07 1.61 6.78
C SER A 8 -8.00 2.99 6.12
N VAL A 9 -6.88 3.27 5.45
CA VAL A 9 -6.68 4.52 4.71
C VAL A 9 -7.63 4.62 3.51
N VAL A 10 -8.28 3.52 3.14
CA VAL A 10 -9.29 3.45 2.09
C VAL A 10 -10.48 4.33 2.47
N GLY A 11 -10.84 5.27 1.59
CA GLY A 11 -11.87 6.27 1.78
C GLY A 11 -11.35 7.65 2.20
N GLN A 12 -10.09 7.74 2.65
CA GLN A 12 -9.45 9.02 2.95
C GLN A 12 -8.98 9.72 1.67
N TYR A 13 -8.87 11.05 1.69
CA TYR A 13 -8.15 11.77 0.65
C TYR A 13 -6.64 11.56 0.82
N TYR A 14 -5.95 11.34 -0.30
CA TYR A 14 -4.51 11.20 -0.33
C TYR A 14 -3.82 12.52 0.02
N ASP A 15 -2.89 12.43 0.95
CA ASP A 15 -2.09 13.53 1.48
C ASP A 15 -0.61 13.15 1.37
N LEU A 16 0.10 13.90 0.52
CA LEU A 16 1.54 13.75 0.28
C LEU A 16 2.39 13.83 1.56
N SER A 17 1.91 14.54 2.58
CA SER A 17 2.64 14.71 3.84
C SER A 17 2.47 13.52 4.81
N LYS A 18 1.48 12.64 4.58
CA LYS A 18 1.05 11.63 5.57
C LYS A 18 1.55 10.21 5.28
N ASN A 19 2.37 10.01 4.25
CA ASN A 19 2.89 8.69 3.85
C ASN A 19 1.83 7.57 3.89
N GLN A 20 0.60 7.86 3.45
CA GLN A 20 -0.56 6.97 3.62
C GLN A 20 -0.47 5.70 2.78
N LEU A 21 0.37 5.69 1.74
CA LEU A 21 0.54 4.57 0.81
C LEU A 21 2.02 4.15 0.74
N PRO A 22 2.60 3.67 1.85
CA PRO A 22 4.04 3.40 1.94
C PRO A 22 4.51 2.28 0.99
N TYR A 23 3.61 1.36 0.64
CA TYR A 23 3.88 0.24 -0.27
C TYR A 23 3.21 0.40 -1.65
N GLY A 24 2.54 1.54 -1.87
CA GLY A 24 1.73 1.82 -3.05
C GLY A 24 0.23 1.67 -2.82
N GLY A 25 -0.54 1.98 -3.86
CA GLY A 25 -2.00 1.93 -3.83
C GLY A 25 -2.60 2.62 -5.05
N ALA A 26 -3.90 2.89 -5.01
CA ALA A 26 -4.63 3.60 -6.04
C ALA A 26 -5.61 4.61 -5.43
N THR A 27 -5.82 5.71 -6.16
CA THR A 27 -6.82 6.73 -5.85
C THR A 27 -7.87 6.82 -6.96
N ASP A 28 -9.06 7.30 -6.62
CA ASP A 28 -10.06 7.71 -7.62
C ASP A 28 -9.65 9.03 -8.29
N ILE A 29 -10.44 9.49 -9.26
CA ILE A 29 -10.19 10.75 -9.98
C ILE A 29 -10.27 12.01 -9.09
N HIS A 30 -10.75 11.87 -7.86
CA HIS A 30 -10.87 12.94 -6.87
C HIS A 30 -9.76 12.87 -5.81
N GLY A 31 -8.84 11.90 -5.91
CA GLY A 31 -7.76 11.70 -4.96
C GLY A 31 -8.16 10.94 -3.70
N ARG A 32 -9.31 10.26 -3.68
CA ARG A 32 -9.68 9.36 -2.56
C ARG A 32 -9.01 8.01 -2.73
N ILE A 33 -8.40 7.50 -1.68
CA ILE A 33 -7.75 6.21 -1.67
C ILE A 33 -8.83 5.13 -1.80
N VAL A 34 -8.75 4.33 -2.86
CA VAL A 34 -9.68 3.21 -3.10
C VAL A 34 -9.02 1.86 -2.86
N TRP A 35 -7.69 1.82 -2.86
CA TRP A 35 -6.90 0.63 -2.62
C TRP A 35 -5.54 1.01 -2.04
N ALA A 36 -5.07 0.25 -1.05
CA ALA A 36 -3.75 0.38 -0.46
C ALA A 36 -3.07 -0.99 -0.48
N VAL A 37 -1.81 -1.03 -0.92
CA VAL A 37 -1.01 -2.26 -0.94
C VAL A 37 -0.55 -2.54 0.48
N THR A 38 -0.82 -3.74 0.96
CA THR A 38 -0.32 -4.17 2.27
C THR A 38 1.15 -4.54 2.19
N LYS A 39 1.84 -4.50 3.34
CA LYS A 39 3.24 -4.93 3.44
C LYS A 39 3.45 -6.36 2.90
N GLU A 40 2.52 -7.25 3.21
CA GLU A 40 2.58 -8.66 2.83
C GLU A 40 2.42 -8.86 1.31
N GLU A 41 1.52 -8.11 0.67
CA GLU A 41 1.38 -8.12 -0.79
C GLU A 41 2.63 -7.57 -1.48
N HIS A 42 3.21 -6.51 -0.93
CA HIS A 42 4.44 -5.92 -1.43
C HIS A 42 5.62 -6.90 -1.36
N GLU A 43 5.81 -7.57 -0.22
CA GLU A 43 6.86 -8.59 -0.05
C GLU A 43 6.68 -9.77 -1.00
N LYS A 44 5.45 -10.25 -1.19
CA LYS A 44 5.14 -11.31 -2.17
C LYS A 44 5.45 -10.87 -3.60
N MET A 45 5.15 -9.62 -3.95
CA MET A 45 5.47 -9.05 -5.26
C MET A 45 6.98 -8.96 -5.47
N LEU A 46 7.73 -8.44 -4.48
CA LEU A 46 9.19 -8.35 -4.54
C LEU A 46 9.84 -9.74 -4.69
N ALA A 47 9.40 -10.72 -3.90
CA ALA A 47 9.91 -12.08 -4.00
C ALA A 47 9.69 -12.68 -5.41
N ARG A 48 8.55 -12.38 -6.04
CA ARG A 48 8.25 -12.81 -7.41
C ARG A 48 9.15 -12.11 -8.43
N ILE A 49 9.38 -10.81 -8.29
CA ILE A 49 10.26 -10.03 -9.18
C ILE A 49 11.69 -10.57 -9.10
N ASN A 50 12.23 -10.72 -7.89
CA ASN A 50 13.59 -11.22 -7.67
C ASN A 50 13.80 -12.63 -8.23
N ARG A 51 12.74 -13.46 -8.24
CA ARG A 51 12.79 -14.79 -8.87
C ARG A 51 12.81 -14.73 -10.40
N LEU A 52 12.12 -13.76 -11.00
CA LEU A 52 12.02 -13.63 -12.46
C LEU A 52 13.22 -12.90 -13.07
N PHE A 53 13.84 -12.01 -12.30
CA PHE A 53 14.99 -11.22 -12.71
C PHE A 53 16.13 -11.38 -11.67
N PRO A 54 16.73 -12.58 -11.57
CA PRO A 54 17.95 -12.74 -10.79
C PRO A 54 19.08 -11.92 -11.41
N GLU A 55 19.88 -11.23 -10.57
CA GLU A 55 21.06 -10.47 -11.03
C GLU A 55 22.08 -11.33 -11.79
#